data_AF-A0A167H3N9-F1
#
_entry.id   AF-A0A167H3N9-F1
#
_cell.length_a   1.000
_cell.length_b   1.000
_cell.length_c   1.000
_cell.angle_alpha   90.00
_cell.angle_beta   90.00
_cell.angle_gamma   90.00
#
_symmetry.space_group_name_H-M   'P 1'
#
loop_
_entity.id
_entity.type
_entity.pdbx_description
1 polymer ?
#
loop_
_entity_poly.entity_id
_entity_poly.type
_entity_poly.pdbx_seq_one_letter_code
_entity_poly.pdbx_strand_id
1 'polypeptide(L)'
;MSWALVACGGAGGEGAALSPAAAAPAMEAPWSQEATRKALVEGARLNAQELAEEQATTGFSAQTKAVATVPVYRFYNRDTGAHFYTVSSSERDAVRATLANMLYEGAAFEAGAQAATGLSPVYRFLNRLTGVHFYTISETERDHIQATLAQFNYEGVAYFASKVTGAGLRPLSRFFLAGKGFHFYSVNPSEVALLPQYAPEGVAYFVIGEAPSTPGRVRSYGHCAGADLGVGAALNGCIPFPADNAWNQDVSALPRDPDSDTLIASIGLSTGLHPDFGAGLYAGAPIGIPYVVVSGSQPRVNIAWTAYGDESDPGPYPVPTGAPIEGGPNSTGDRHVLVIDRDNNRLYELGRAFPASGGNWNANVGAVFHIDSNLVRPGGQPGWTSADAAGLPIFPGLARYDEAALGPGGIAHALRFTVQRSRKAYVPPATHWASANTSANLPPMGMRVRLKASYVIPATFSTETRALLTAMKTHGMMVADNGSNWYVSGAPDPRWNNDTLNRELGQVLGRDFEVVRMDGMVQP
;
A
#
# COMPACT_ATOMS: atom_id res chain seq x y z
N MET A 1 -29.67 48.33 -65.32
CA MET A 1 -30.55 47.22 -64.91
C MET A 1 -29.68 46.07 -64.46
N SER A 2 -30.11 45.35 -63.43
CA SER A 2 -29.42 44.26 -62.70
C SER A 2 -28.48 43.37 -63.51
N TRP A 3 -27.46 42.79 -62.87
CA TRP A 3 -27.36 41.35 -62.55
C TRP A 3 -26.05 41.05 -61.80
N ALA A 4 -26.03 39.90 -61.13
CA ALA A 4 -25.06 39.45 -60.13
C ALA A 4 -23.86 38.66 -60.71
N LEU A 5 -22.88 38.40 -59.82
CA LEU A 5 -22.03 37.20 -59.65
C LEU A 5 -20.70 37.02 -60.44
N VAL A 6 -19.66 36.76 -59.62
CA VAL A 6 -18.37 36.01 -59.77
C VAL A 6 -17.20 36.61 -60.57
N ALA A 7 -16.07 36.82 -59.86
CA ALA A 7 -14.73 36.43 -60.31
C ALA A 7 -13.74 36.29 -59.13
N CYS A 8 -13.01 35.18 -59.10
CA CYS A 8 -11.81 34.92 -58.29
C CYS A 8 -10.55 35.55 -58.91
N GLY A 9 -9.53 35.74 -58.07
CA GLY A 9 -8.12 36.03 -58.41
C GLY A 9 -7.69 37.37 -57.82
N GLY A 10 -6.62 37.52 -57.02
CA GLY A 10 -5.50 36.68 -56.63
C GLY A 10 -4.36 37.63 -56.19
N ALA A 11 -3.43 37.12 -55.36
CA ALA A 11 -2.27 37.80 -54.73
C ALA A 11 -2.63 38.65 -53.48
N GLY A 12 -2.24 38.29 -52.25
CA GLY A 12 -1.03 37.60 -51.82
C GLY A 12 -0.05 38.64 -51.27
N GLY A 13 -0.40 39.25 -50.14
CA GLY A 13 0.37 40.29 -49.45
C GLY A 13 0.73 39.82 -48.04
N GLU A 14 1.98 40.06 -47.69
CA GLU A 14 2.79 39.49 -46.62
C GLU A 14 2.27 39.71 -45.18
N GLY A 15 2.77 38.81 -44.31
CA GLY A 15 2.58 38.73 -42.87
C GLY A 15 2.48 40.05 -42.11
N ALA A 16 1.36 40.19 -41.40
CA ALA A 16 1.29 41.01 -40.20
C ALA A 16 1.37 40.08 -38.99
N ALA A 17 2.52 40.09 -38.33
CA ALA A 17 2.75 39.46 -37.04
C ALA A 17 1.69 39.94 -36.02
N LEU A 18 1.00 38.99 -35.40
CA LEU A 18 0.21 39.27 -34.20
C LEU A 18 1.19 39.65 -33.08
N SER A 19 1.21 40.94 -32.76
CA SER A 19 1.94 41.51 -31.65
C SER A 19 1.58 40.79 -30.34
N PRO A 20 2.54 40.53 -29.44
CA PRO A 20 2.25 39.89 -28.17
C PRO A 20 1.36 40.83 -27.35
N ALA A 21 0.19 40.32 -26.93
CA ALA A 21 -0.65 41.02 -25.97
C ALA A 21 0.20 41.31 -24.73
N ALA A 22 0.43 42.60 -24.48
CA ALA A 22 1.09 43.09 -23.29
C ALA A 22 0.41 42.49 -22.05
N ALA A 23 1.21 41.98 -21.13
CA ALA A 23 0.75 41.50 -19.84
C ALA A 23 -0.10 42.59 -19.17
N ALA A 24 -1.39 42.32 -19.03
CA ALA A 24 -2.25 43.12 -18.18
C ALA A 24 -1.70 43.02 -16.74
N PRO A 25 -1.63 44.13 -15.99
CA PRO A 25 -1.27 44.07 -14.58
C PRO A 25 -2.30 43.20 -13.85
N ALA A 26 -1.83 42.44 -12.85
CA ALA A 26 -2.66 41.59 -12.01
C ALA A 26 -3.77 42.42 -11.34
N MET A 27 -4.96 42.43 -11.94
CA MET A 27 -6.18 42.80 -11.24
C MET A 27 -6.57 41.59 -10.38
N GLU A 28 -6.40 41.70 -9.07
CA GLU A 28 -7.21 40.91 -8.14
C GLU A 28 -8.69 41.24 -8.42
N ALA A 29 -9.38 40.34 -9.13
CA ALA A 29 -10.83 40.42 -9.26
C ALA A 29 -11.47 39.84 -7.99
N PRO A 30 -12.22 40.66 -7.21
CA PRO A 30 -12.72 40.29 -5.89
C PRO A 30 -14.03 39.50 -6.02
N TRP A 31 -13.90 38.18 -6.13
CA TRP A 31 -14.93 37.25 -5.69
C TRP A 31 -14.26 36.32 -4.69
N SER A 32 -14.78 36.24 -3.47
CA SER A 32 -14.11 35.53 -2.38
C SER A 32 -13.74 34.12 -2.86
N GLN A 33 -12.44 33.78 -2.88
CA GLN A 33 -11.98 32.40 -3.05
C GLN A 33 -12.83 31.45 -2.20
N GLU A 34 -13.28 31.92 -1.04
CA GLU A 34 -14.18 31.23 -0.13
C GLU A 34 -15.54 30.83 -0.73
N ALA A 35 -16.23 31.68 -1.48
CA ALA A 35 -17.52 31.34 -2.10
C ALA A 35 -17.34 30.31 -3.23
N THR A 36 -16.32 30.50 -4.07
CA THR A 36 -15.98 29.51 -5.12
C THR A 36 -15.57 28.18 -4.49
N ARG A 37 -14.75 28.22 -3.43
CA ARG A 37 -14.34 27.05 -2.66
C ARG A 37 -15.53 26.33 -2.06
N LYS A 38 -16.46 27.06 -1.42
CA LYS A 38 -17.68 26.46 -0.84
C LYS A 38 -18.55 25.78 -1.89
N ALA A 39 -18.73 26.40 -3.05
CA ALA A 39 -19.49 25.80 -4.15
C ALA A 39 -18.79 24.54 -4.71
N LEU A 40 -17.46 24.54 -4.86
CA LEU A 40 -16.73 23.35 -5.30
C LEU A 40 -16.76 22.22 -4.26
N VAL A 41 -16.67 22.54 -2.97
CA VAL A 41 -16.80 21.56 -1.87
C VAL A 41 -18.22 20.97 -1.83
N GLU A 42 -19.24 21.82 -2.02
CA GLU A 42 -20.61 21.37 -2.13
C GLU A 42 -20.82 20.49 -3.36
N GLY A 43 -20.24 20.87 -4.50
CA GLY A 43 -20.18 20.05 -5.70
C GLY A 43 -19.61 18.65 -5.43
N ALA A 44 -18.48 18.57 -4.70
CA ALA A 44 -17.89 17.29 -4.32
C ALA A 44 -18.80 16.43 -3.46
N ARG A 45 -19.53 17.05 -2.52
CA ARG A 45 -20.54 16.37 -1.71
C ARG A 45 -21.68 15.82 -2.57
N LEU A 46 -22.18 16.61 -3.54
CA LEU A 46 -23.23 16.20 -4.47
C LEU A 46 -22.77 15.03 -5.35
N ASN A 47 -21.54 15.08 -5.87
CA ASN A 47 -20.97 13.96 -6.62
C ASN A 47 -20.92 12.69 -5.78
N ALA A 48 -20.40 12.75 -4.56
CA ALA A 48 -20.32 11.59 -3.67
C ALA A 48 -21.69 10.99 -3.34
N GLN A 49 -22.72 11.81 -3.15
CA GLN A 49 -24.09 11.36 -2.93
C GLN A 49 -24.66 10.63 -4.14
N GLU A 50 -24.52 11.22 -5.32
CA GLU A 50 -25.03 10.63 -6.57
C GLU A 50 -24.36 9.28 -6.88
N LEU A 51 -23.05 9.16 -6.66
CA LEU A 51 -22.35 7.87 -6.79
C LEU A 51 -22.89 6.82 -5.80
N ALA A 52 -23.12 7.21 -4.54
CA ALA A 52 -23.60 6.29 -3.52
C ALA A 52 -25.04 5.80 -3.81
N GLU A 53 -25.91 6.69 -4.28
CA GLU A 53 -27.28 6.37 -4.68
C GLU A 53 -27.31 5.42 -5.90
N GLU A 54 -26.49 5.68 -6.91
CA GLU A 54 -26.38 4.81 -8.08
C GLU A 54 -25.85 3.41 -7.70
N GLN A 55 -24.87 3.34 -6.80
CA GLN A 55 -24.32 2.07 -6.31
C GLN A 55 -25.33 1.26 -5.51
N ALA A 56 -26.14 1.92 -4.66
CA ALA A 56 -27.16 1.28 -3.86
C ALA A 56 -28.31 0.71 -4.71
N THR A 57 -28.65 1.37 -5.83
CA THR A 57 -29.75 0.97 -6.71
C THR A 57 -29.38 -0.14 -7.70
N THR A 58 -28.11 -0.22 -8.13
CA THR A 58 -27.65 -1.15 -9.18
C THR A 58 -26.95 -2.42 -8.67
N GLY A 59 -26.76 -2.57 -7.35
CA GLY A 59 -26.28 -3.83 -6.74
C GLY A 59 -24.79 -4.14 -6.94
N PHE A 60 -23.92 -3.12 -6.99
CA PHE A 60 -22.45 -3.26 -7.08
C PHE A 60 -21.89 -4.00 -8.33
N SER A 61 -22.64 -4.11 -9.43
CA SER A 61 -22.15 -4.83 -10.62
C SER A 61 -22.57 -4.16 -11.93
N ALA A 62 -21.75 -3.24 -12.44
CA ALA A 62 -21.74 -2.95 -13.88
C ALA A 62 -20.98 -4.07 -14.61
N GLN A 63 -21.70 -4.94 -15.32
CA GLN A 63 -21.08 -5.82 -16.31
C GLN A 63 -20.84 -5.01 -17.58
N THR A 64 -19.61 -4.55 -17.79
CA THR A 64 -19.23 -3.91 -19.05
C THR A 64 -19.12 -5.01 -20.12
N LYS A 65 -20.14 -5.10 -20.98
CA LYS A 65 -20.00 -5.77 -22.29
C LYS A 65 -18.79 -5.13 -23.00
N ALA A 66 -18.00 -5.86 -23.79
CA ALA A 66 -16.80 -5.31 -24.45
C ALA A 66 -17.09 -3.96 -25.15
N VAL A 67 -16.73 -2.85 -24.51
CA VAL A 67 -16.90 -1.49 -25.03
C VAL A 67 -15.59 -1.07 -25.69
N ALA A 68 -15.66 -0.44 -26.87
CA ALA A 68 -14.49 0.20 -27.47
C ALA A 68 -14.01 1.35 -26.56
N THR A 69 -12.77 1.26 -26.08
CA THR A 69 -12.17 2.27 -25.21
C THR A 69 -11.32 3.25 -26.01
N VAL A 70 -11.12 4.44 -25.43
CA VAL A 70 -10.19 5.45 -25.93
C VAL A 70 -9.30 5.96 -24.79
N PRO A 71 -8.01 6.22 -25.07
CA PRO A 71 -7.12 6.81 -24.07
C PRO A 71 -7.50 8.26 -23.79
N VAL A 72 -7.45 8.64 -22.52
CA VAL A 72 -7.53 10.02 -22.04
C VAL A 72 -6.12 10.56 -21.91
N TYR A 73 -5.75 11.45 -22.83
CA TYR A 73 -4.46 12.14 -22.88
C TYR A 73 -4.36 13.20 -21.79
N ARG A 74 -3.26 13.20 -21.03
CA ARG A 74 -2.98 14.15 -19.94
C ARG A 74 -1.86 15.11 -20.35
N PHE A 75 -2.05 16.36 -19.97
CA PHE A 75 -1.05 17.42 -20.11
C PHE A 75 -0.86 18.15 -18.78
N TYR A 76 0.39 18.44 -18.45
CA TYR A 76 0.76 19.30 -17.32
C TYR A 76 1.03 20.73 -17.81
N ASN A 77 0.26 21.70 -17.30
CA ASN A 77 0.47 23.11 -17.57
C ASN A 77 1.58 23.65 -16.65
N ARG A 78 2.72 24.02 -17.23
CA ARG A 78 3.90 24.48 -16.48
C ARG A 78 3.71 25.83 -15.80
N ASP A 79 2.78 26.65 -16.28
CA ASP A 79 2.55 27.99 -15.73
C ASP A 79 1.59 27.94 -14.53
N THR A 80 0.51 27.16 -14.65
CA THR A 80 -0.52 27.08 -13.61
C THR A 80 -0.29 25.93 -12.63
N GLY A 81 0.40 24.87 -13.05
CA GLY A 81 0.53 23.59 -12.35
C GLY A 81 -0.73 22.72 -12.45
N ALA A 82 -1.71 23.10 -13.27
CA ALA A 82 -2.93 22.33 -13.48
C ALA A 82 -2.75 21.27 -14.57
N HIS A 83 -3.69 20.31 -14.62
CA HIS A 83 -3.71 19.27 -15.65
C HIS A 83 -4.91 19.44 -16.59
N PHE A 84 -4.69 19.09 -17.85
CA PHE A 84 -5.71 19.05 -18.90
C PHE A 84 -5.86 17.62 -19.43
N TYR A 85 -7.11 17.21 -19.70
CA TYR A 85 -7.47 15.85 -20.09
C TYR A 85 -8.34 15.86 -21.35
N THR A 86 -8.00 15.04 -22.33
CA THR A 86 -8.79 14.91 -23.56
C THR A 86 -8.71 13.52 -24.17
N VAL A 87 -9.82 13.04 -24.75
CA VAL A 87 -9.83 11.84 -25.61
C VAL A 87 -9.59 12.17 -27.09
N SER A 88 -9.65 13.45 -27.46
CA SER A 88 -9.52 13.89 -28.85
C SER A 88 -8.05 13.88 -29.26
N SER A 89 -7.68 12.99 -30.17
CA SER A 89 -6.33 12.97 -30.74
C SER A 89 -5.99 14.27 -31.47
N SER A 90 -6.98 14.90 -32.11
CA SER A 90 -6.80 16.19 -32.79
C SER A 90 -6.56 17.32 -31.79
N GLU A 91 -7.28 17.35 -30.66
CA GLU A 91 -7.06 18.34 -29.59
C GLU A 91 -5.69 18.12 -28.94
N ARG A 92 -5.31 16.87 -28.66
CA ARG A 92 -3.95 16.50 -28.21
C ARG A 92 -2.89 17.04 -29.15
N ASP A 93 -3.02 16.78 -30.45
CA ASP A 93 -2.01 17.18 -31.44
C ASP A 93 -1.95 18.70 -31.61
N ALA A 94 -3.10 19.39 -31.58
CA ALA A 94 -3.15 20.84 -31.58
C ALA A 94 -2.48 21.46 -30.35
N VAL A 95 -2.77 20.96 -29.14
CA VAL A 95 -2.13 21.42 -27.90
C VAL A 95 -0.62 21.22 -27.96
N ARG A 96 -0.14 20.05 -28.40
CA ARG A 96 1.30 19.77 -28.57
C ARG A 96 1.99 20.69 -29.57
N ALA A 97 1.28 21.07 -30.63
CA ALA A 97 1.84 21.92 -31.69
C ALA A 97 1.83 23.41 -31.32
N THR A 98 0.87 23.86 -30.51
CA THR A 98 0.58 25.30 -30.35
C THR A 98 0.83 25.84 -28.95
N LEU A 99 0.83 25.01 -27.90
CA LEU A 99 0.93 25.45 -26.51
C LEU A 99 2.21 24.93 -25.86
N ALA A 100 3.29 25.71 -25.95
CA ALA A 100 4.61 25.35 -25.44
C ALA A 100 4.66 25.13 -23.91
N ASN A 101 3.71 25.71 -23.16
CA ASN A 101 3.58 25.55 -21.71
C ASN A 101 2.86 24.25 -21.29
N MET A 102 2.27 23.53 -22.25
CA MET A 102 1.55 22.28 -21.99
C MET A 102 2.46 21.08 -22.24
N LEU A 103 3.02 20.50 -21.17
CA LEU A 103 3.83 19.30 -21.24
C LEU A 103 2.92 18.08 -21.44
N TYR A 104 3.07 17.37 -22.56
CA TYR A 104 2.36 16.12 -22.80
C TYR A 104 2.92 14.99 -21.92
N GLU A 105 2.07 14.36 -21.12
CA GLU A 105 2.44 13.30 -20.19
C GLU A 105 2.03 11.90 -20.66
N GLY A 106 1.32 11.79 -21.79
CA GLY A 106 0.83 10.51 -22.32
C GLY A 106 -0.63 10.23 -21.98
N ALA A 107 -1.04 8.97 -22.09
CA ALA A 107 -2.37 8.51 -21.69
C ALA A 107 -2.41 8.25 -20.18
N ALA A 108 -3.33 8.89 -19.47
CA ALA A 108 -3.47 8.72 -18.01
C ALA A 108 -4.40 7.56 -17.65
N PHE A 109 -5.47 7.35 -18.41
CA PHE A 109 -6.42 6.25 -18.24
C PHE A 109 -7.26 6.02 -19.50
N GLU A 110 -8.03 4.93 -19.52
CA GLU A 110 -8.96 4.60 -20.60
C GLU A 110 -10.39 5.04 -20.22
N ALA A 111 -11.17 5.45 -21.22
CA ALA A 111 -12.58 5.82 -21.06
C ALA A 111 -13.42 5.32 -22.23
N GLY A 112 -14.74 5.36 -22.09
CA GLY A 112 -15.67 5.07 -23.17
C GLY A 112 -15.72 6.24 -24.14
N ALA A 113 -15.58 5.96 -25.44
CA ALA A 113 -15.74 6.98 -26.48
C ALA A 113 -17.21 7.41 -26.68
N GLN A 114 -18.14 6.55 -26.28
CA GLN A 114 -19.58 6.69 -26.51
C GLN A 114 -20.37 6.14 -25.32
N ALA A 115 -21.64 6.51 -25.23
CA ALA A 115 -22.56 5.98 -24.24
C ALA A 115 -22.69 4.45 -24.40
N ALA A 116 -22.67 3.73 -23.29
CA ALA A 116 -22.87 2.29 -23.24
C ALA A 116 -23.56 1.90 -21.93
N THR A 117 -24.12 0.70 -21.85
CA THR A 117 -24.69 0.17 -20.60
C THR A 117 -23.66 0.20 -19.48
N GLY A 118 -24.00 0.83 -18.36
CA GLY A 118 -23.10 1.00 -17.22
C GLY A 118 -22.13 2.17 -17.33
N LEU A 119 -22.17 2.96 -18.42
CA LEU A 119 -21.40 4.19 -18.56
C LEU A 119 -22.30 5.42 -18.61
N SER A 120 -21.87 6.44 -17.88
CA SER A 120 -22.45 7.78 -17.78
C SER A 120 -21.48 8.81 -18.35
N PRO A 121 -21.99 9.93 -18.91
CA PRO A 121 -21.16 11.01 -19.43
C PRO A 121 -20.34 11.69 -18.33
N VAL A 122 -19.09 12.04 -18.66
CA VAL A 122 -18.24 12.94 -17.87
C VAL A 122 -18.25 14.31 -18.54
N TYR A 123 -18.68 15.31 -17.79
CA TYR A 123 -18.87 16.69 -18.20
C TYR A 123 -17.59 17.50 -18.03
N ARG A 124 -17.22 18.29 -19.03
CA ARG A 124 -16.05 19.18 -19.00
C ARG A 124 -16.46 20.64 -18.94
N PHE A 125 -15.74 21.40 -18.13
CA PHE A 125 -15.88 22.84 -18.02
C PHE A 125 -14.53 23.52 -18.18
N LEU A 126 -14.52 24.71 -18.79
CA LEU A 126 -13.39 25.62 -18.80
C LEU A 126 -13.65 26.77 -17.82
N ASN A 127 -12.81 26.93 -16.80
CA ASN A 127 -12.82 28.12 -15.98
C ASN A 127 -12.16 29.28 -16.76
N ARG A 128 -12.96 30.23 -17.22
CA ARG A 128 -12.50 31.36 -18.05
C ARG A 128 -11.58 32.35 -17.31
N LEU A 129 -11.53 32.28 -15.98
CA LEU A 129 -10.64 33.14 -15.18
C LEU A 129 -9.24 32.53 -15.06
N THR A 130 -9.15 31.21 -14.89
CA THR A 130 -7.87 30.52 -14.63
C THR A 130 -7.31 29.79 -15.85
N GLY A 131 -8.13 29.57 -16.88
CA GLY A 131 -7.78 28.72 -18.03
C GLY A 131 -7.72 27.23 -17.68
N VAL A 132 -8.17 26.83 -16.49
CA VAL A 132 -8.10 25.44 -16.01
C VAL A 132 -9.44 24.73 -16.20
N HIS A 133 -9.38 23.44 -16.51
CA HIS A 133 -10.57 22.63 -16.74
C HIS A 133 -11.04 21.90 -15.47
N PHE A 134 -12.35 21.64 -15.40
CA PHE A 134 -13.00 20.86 -14.37
C PHE A 134 -13.83 19.73 -15.00
N TYR A 135 -13.89 18.58 -14.32
CA TYR A 135 -14.51 17.36 -14.83
C TYR A 135 -15.42 16.73 -13.76
N THR A 136 -16.64 16.36 -14.13
CA THR A 136 -17.55 15.66 -13.22
C THR A 136 -18.41 14.64 -13.95
N ILE A 137 -18.69 13.49 -13.33
CA ILE A 137 -19.69 12.53 -13.83
C ILE A 137 -21.10 12.85 -13.31
N SER A 138 -21.17 13.63 -12.24
CA SER A 138 -22.40 13.89 -11.52
C SER A 138 -23.20 14.97 -12.25
N GLU A 139 -24.45 14.62 -12.57
CA GLU A 139 -25.38 15.57 -13.17
C GLU A 139 -25.77 16.66 -12.17
N THR A 140 -25.88 16.28 -10.90
CA THR A 140 -26.19 17.20 -9.80
C THR A 140 -25.05 18.19 -9.56
N GLU A 141 -23.80 17.72 -9.58
CA GLU A 141 -22.63 18.60 -9.49
C GLU A 141 -22.52 19.49 -10.73
N ARG A 142 -22.73 18.96 -11.94
CA ARG A 142 -22.75 19.75 -13.19
C ARG A 142 -23.73 20.93 -13.07
N ASP A 143 -24.97 20.65 -12.69
CA ASP A 143 -26.03 21.65 -12.61
C ASP A 143 -25.75 22.68 -11.50
N HIS A 144 -25.21 22.23 -10.36
CA HIS A 144 -24.76 23.10 -9.28
C HIS A 144 -23.67 24.06 -9.75
N ILE A 145 -22.65 23.58 -10.46
CA ILE A 145 -21.54 24.40 -10.97
C ILE A 145 -22.07 25.41 -11.99
N GLN A 146 -22.95 25.01 -12.90
CA GLN A 146 -23.57 25.94 -13.86
C GLN A 146 -24.40 27.04 -13.20
N ALA A 147 -25.13 26.70 -12.13
CA ALA A 147 -25.99 27.64 -11.42
C ALA A 147 -25.21 28.59 -10.51
N THR A 148 -24.08 28.14 -9.94
CA THR A 148 -23.39 28.87 -8.85
C THR A 148 -22.07 29.51 -9.26
N LEU A 149 -21.43 29.02 -10.34
CA LEU A 149 -20.09 29.47 -10.75
C LEU A 149 -20.06 29.89 -12.22
N ALA A 150 -20.51 31.12 -12.49
CA ALA A 150 -20.60 31.70 -13.83
C ALA A 150 -19.27 31.73 -14.62
N GLN A 151 -18.13 31.65 -13.93
CA GLN A 151 -16.81 31.57 -14.56
C GLN A 151 -16.53 30.24 -15.26
N PHE A 152 -17.24 29.16 -14.91
CA PHE A 152 -17.10 27.85 -15.54
C PHE A 152 -18.00 27.79 -16.78
N ASN A 153 -17.37 27.78 -17.95
CA ASN A 153 -18.07 27.54 -19.22
C ASN A 153 -18.23 26.03 -19.42
N TYR A 154 -19.47 25.56 -19.56
CA TYR A 154 -19.73 24.16 -19.89
C TYR A 154 -19.33 23.89 -21.35
N GLU A 155 -18.50 22.87 -21.56
CA GLU A 155 -17.96 22.49 -22.88
C GLU A 155 -18.56 21.19 -23.42
N GLY A 156 -19.47 20.56 -22.67
CA GLY A 156 -20.13 19.32 -23.08
C GLY A 156 -19.53 18.06 -22.43
N VAL A 157 -19.81 16.92 -23.06
CA VAL A 157 -19.31 15.61 -22.65
C VAL A 157 -17.89 15.43 -23.16
N ALA A 158 -16.93 15.18 -22.25
CA ALA A 158 -15.56 14.87 -22.61
C ALA A 158 -15.37 13.39 -22.99
N TYR A 159 -15.98 12.48 -22.22
CA TYR A 159 -15.91 11.03 -22.42
C TYR A 159 -16.96 10.34 -21.53
N PHE A 160 -17.01 9.00 -21.55
CA PHE A 160 -17.93 8.20 -20.75
C PHE A 160 -17.17 7.32 -19.74
N ALA A 161 -17.69 7.23 -18.51
CA ALA A 161 -17.11 6.47 -17.39
C ALA A 161 -18.25 5.87 -16.55
N SER A 162 -17.98 5.09 -15.51
CA SER A 162 -19.02 4.49 -14.66
C SER A 162 -19.19 5.25 -13.34
N LYS A 163 -20.44 5.41 -12.90
CA LYS A 163 -20.78 5.90 -11.55
C LYS A 163 -20.65 4.80 -10.48
N VAL A 164 -20.59 3.53 -10.90
CA VAL A 164 -20.56 2.37 -10.01
C VAL A 164 -19.30 1.54 -10.19
N THR A 165 -18.87 0.86 -9.14
CA THR A 165 -17.76 -0.10 -9.23
C THR A 165 -18.19 -1.36 -9.98
N GLY A 166 -17.22 -2.11 -10.52
CA GLY A 166 -17.47 -3.33 -11.27
C GLY A 166 -16.20 -3.91 -11.89
N ALA A 167 -16.32 -5.12 -12.45
CA ALA A 167 -15.22 -5.74 -13.17
C ALA A 167 -14.81 -4.90 -14.39
N GLY A 168 -13.50 -4.76 -14.62
CA GLY A 168 -12.96 -3.93 -15.71
C GLY A 168 -13.03 -2.42 -15.49
N LEU A 169 -13.31 -1.98 -14.26
CA LEU A 169 -13.36 -0.58 -13.86
C LEU A 169 -12.39 -0.29 -12.71
N ARG A 170 -11.95 0.97 -12.61
CA ARG A 170 -11.06 1.44 -11.53
C ARG A 170 -11.43 2.83 -11.01
N PRO A 171 -11.22 3.11 -9.72
CA PRO A 171 -11.49 4.42 -9.18
C PRO A 171 -10.54 5.47 -9.78
N LEU A 172 -11.10 6.56 -10.28
CA LEU A 172 -10.40 7.81 -10.54
C LEU A 172 -10.66 8.73 -9.34
N SER A 173 -9.61 9.01 -8.58
CA SER A 173 -9.69 9.88 -7.41
C SER A 173 -9.52 11.34 -7.82
N ARG A 174 -10.21 12.23 -7.11
CA ARG A 174 -10.16 13.68 -7.32
C ARG A 174 -9.58 14.37 -6.08
N PHE A 175 -8.76 15.38 -6.34
CA PHE A 175 -8.02 16.12 -5.34
C PHE A 175 -8.14 17.60 -5.60
N PHE A 176 -8.32 18.40 -4.56
CA PHE A 176 -8.53 19.84 -4.68
C PHE A 176 -7.35 20.63 -4.12
N LEU A 177 -6.78 21.52 -4.94
CA LEU A 177 -5.75 22.45 -4.52
C LEU A 177 -6.37 23.79 -4.12
N ALA A 178 -6.71 23.93 -2.84
CA ALA A 178 -7.41 25.11 -2.32
C ALA A 178 -6.68 26.43 -2.64
N GLY A 179 -5.35 26.45 -2.56
CA GLY A 179 -4.54 27.64 -2.84
C GLY A 179 -4.59 28.10 -4.31
N LYS A 180 -5.02 27.25 -5.25
CA LYS A 180 -5.13 27.59 -6.68
C LYS A 180 -6.54 27.42 -7.27
N GLY A 181 -7.47 26.82 -6.53
CA GLY A 181 -8.87 26.69 -6.94
C GLY A 181 -9.12 25.73 -8.10
N PHE A 182 -8.33 24.66 -8.22
CA PHE A 182 -8.53 23.63 -9.25
C PHE A 182 -8.30 22.21 -8.74
N HIS A 183 -8.70 21.24 -9.56
CA HIS A 183 -8.64 19.82 -9.24
C HIS A 183 -7.56 19.07 -10.02
N PHE A 184 -7.06 18.02 -9.39
CA PHE A 184 -6.23 16.98 -10.01
C PHE A 184 -7.00 15.65 -9.98
N TYR A 185 -6.83 14.84 -11.03
CA TYR A 185 -7.55 13.58 -11.22
C TYR A 185 -6.52 12.49 -11.50
N SER A 186 -6.53 11.42 -10.70
CA SER A 186 -5.59 10.33 -10.91
C SER A 186 -6.17 8.98 -10.49
N VAL A 187 -5.79 7.97 -11.27
CA VAL A 187 -6.01 6.55 -10.99
C VAL A 187 -4.86 5.94 -10.19
N ASN A 188 -3.76 6.68 -10.00
CA ASN A 188 -2.56 6.23 -9.32
C ASN A 188 -2.47 6.85 -7.92
N PRO A 189 -2.72 6.09 -6.84
CA PRO A 189 -2.66 6.60 -5.48
C PRO A 189 -1.26 7.09 -5.07
N SER A 190 -0.19 6.62 -5.73
CA SER A 190 1.18 7.07 -5.47
C SER A 190 1.51 8.46 -6.02
N GLU A 191 0.82 8.93 -7.08
CA GLU A 191 0.98 10.31 -7.59
C GLU A 191 0.50 11.34 -6.56
N VAL A 192 -0.38 10.92 -5.66
CA VAL A 192 -1.08 11.79 -4.72
C VAL A 192 -0.34 11.89 -3.39
N ALA A 193 0.32 10.81 -2.95
CA ALA A 193 1.11 10.77 -1.72
C ALA A 193 2.27 11.80 -1.72
N LEU A 194 2.70 12.25 -2.90
CA LEU A 194 3.76 13.24 -3.09
C LEU A 194 3.25 14.69 -3.20
N LEU A 195 1.94 14.92 -3.05
CA LEU A 195 1.29 16.22 -3.27
C LEU A 195 0.55 16.72 -2.00
N PRO A 196 1.25 16.99 -0.89
CA PRO A 196 0.64 17.32 0.42
C PRO A 196 -0.24 18.59 0.42
N GLN A 197 -0.09 19.43 -0.62
CA GLN A 197 -0.89 20.64 -0.82
C GLN A 197 -2.30 20.37 -1.38
N TYR A 198 -2.57 19.16 -1.89
CA TYR A 198 -3.88 18.80 -2.43
C TYR A 198 -4.71 18.07 -1.36
N ALA A 199 -5.95 18.50 -1.15
CA ALA A 199 -6.89 17.82 -0.29
C ALA A 199 -7.61 16.70 -1.06
N PRO A 200 -7.68 15.46 -0.54
CA PRO A 200 -8.45 14.39 -1.19
C PRO A 200 -9.95 14.66 -1.09
N GLU A 201 -10.66 14.53 -2.21
CA GLU A 201 -12.13 14.58 -2.28
C GLU A 201 -12.76 13.18 -2.47
N GLY A 202 -11.93 12.14 -2.55
CA GLY A 202 -12.37 10.75 -2.73
C GLY A 202 -12.48 10.34 -4.21
N VAL A 203 -13.28 9.31 -4.48
CA VAL A 203 -13.52 8.81 -5.83
C VAL A 203 -14.43 9.78 -6.57
N ALA A 204 -13.97 10.33 -7.70
CA ALA A 204 -14.82 11.12 -8.58
C ALA A 204 -15.75 10.24 -9.41
N TYR A 205 -15.23 9.16 -9.98
CA TYR A 205 -15.96 8.15 -10.74
C TYR A 205 -15.05 6.96 -11.08
N PHE A 206 -15.57 5.94 -11.75
CA PHE A 206 -14.82 4.74 -12.14
C PHE A 206 -14.55 4.75 -13.64
N VAL A 207 -13.28 4.78 -14.04
CA VAL A 207 -12.87 4.79 -15.45
C VAL A 207 -12.66 3.38 -15.98
N ILE A 208 -12.69 3.21 -17.31
CA ILE A 208 -12.50 1.91 -17.94
C ILE A 208 -11.02 1.51 -17.82
N GLY A 209 -10.83 0.20 -17.73
CA GLY A 209 -9.59 -0.40 -17.33
C GLY A 209 -9.82 -1.01 -15.98
N GLU A 210 -9.33 -2.24 -15.83
CA GLU A 210 -9.13 -2.80 -14.50
C GLU A 210 -8.41 -1.74 -13.65
N ALA A 211 -8.50 -1.83 -12.32
CA ALA A 211 -7.52 -1.14 -11.47
C ALA A 211 -6.13 -1.34 -12.08
N PRO A 212 -5.07 -0.61 -11.68
CA PRO A 212 -3.86 -1.37 -11.58
C PRO A 212 -4.25 -2.65 -10.80
N SER A 213 -4.48 -3.76 -11.52
CA SER A 213 -3.91 -5.01 -11.12
C SER A 213 -2.51 -4.55 -10.82
N THR A 214 -2.15 -4.47 -9.54
CA THR A 214 -0.77 -4.64 -9.13
C THR A 214 -0.30 -5.77 -10.02
N PRO A 215 0.41 -5.53 -11.14
CA PRO A 215 0.23 -6.22 -12.42
C PRO A 215 0.06 -7.71 -12.20
N GLY A 216 -1.19 -8.20 -12.05
CA GLY A 216 -1.52 -9.23 -11.04
C GLY A 216 -0.25 -9.85 -10.50
N ARG A 217 0.49 -9.23 -9.54
CA ARG A 217 1.87 -9.70 -9.32
C ARG A 217 1.64 -11.05 -8.74
N VAL A 218 1.81 -12.04 -9.61
CA VAL A 218 1.62 -13.43 -9.33
C VAL A 218 2.40 -13.58 -8.05
N ARG A 219 1.70 -13.93 -6.96
CA ARG A 219 2.34 -14.10 -5.67
C ARG A 219 3.51 -15.02 -5.95
N SER A 220 4.69 -14.45 -5.83
CA SER A 220 5.90 -15.12 -6.26
C SER A 220 6.44 -15.79 -5.02
N TYR A 221 5.86 -16.95 -4.74
CA TYR A 221 6.20 -17.75 -3.57
C TYR A 221 7.63 -18.25 -3.68
N GLY A 222 8.46 -17.83 -2.72
CA GLY A 222 9.87 -18.16 -2.64
C GLY A 222 10.75 -17.61 -3.75
N HIS A 223 10.28 -16.62 -4.50
CA HIS A 223 11.08 -16.00 -5.55
C HIS A 223 10.98 -14.47 -5.50
N CYS A 224 12.05 -13.83 -5.03
CA CYS A 224 12.08 -12.39 -4.77
C CYS A 224 12.79 -11.56 -5.84
N ALA A 225 13.20 -12.13 -6.97
CA ALA A 225 14.01 -11.43 -7.97
C ALA A 225 13.36 -10.18 -8.57
N GLY A 226 12.09 -9.88 -8.33
CA GLY A 226 11.43 -8.62 -8.71
C GLY A 226 11.23 -7.59 -7.59
N ALA A 227 11.78 -7.80 -6.39
CA ALA A 227 11.67 -6.88 -5.24
C ALA A 227 12.63 -5.71 -5.39
N ASP A 228 12.24 -4.45 -5.20
CA ASP A 228 13.17 -3.33 -5.36
C ASP A 228 14.37 -3.39 -4.39
N LEU A 229 15.46 -2.71 -4.72
CA LEU A 229 16.66 -2.67 -3.86
C LEU A 229 16.54 -1.53 -2.84
N GLY A 230 17.08 -1.75 -1.63
CA GLY A 230 17.20 -0.72 -0.60
C GLY A 230 16.40 -1.02 0.67
N VAL A 231 16.44 -0.07 1.60
CA VAL A 231 15.79 -0.16 2.91
C VAL A 231 14.28 -0.07 2.75
N GLY A 232 13.54 -1.02 3.32
CA GLY A 232 12.09 -1.06 3.25
C GLY A 232 11.53 -1.16 1.83
N ALA A 233 12.33 -1.64 0.88
CA ALA A 233 11.97 -1.65 -0.53
C ALA A 233 10.79 -2.59 -0.83
N ALA A 234 9.93 -2.17 -1.75
CA ALA A 234 8.74 -2.93 -2.13
C ALA A 234 9.15 -4.32 -2.65
N LEU A 235 8.59 -5.37 -2.04
CA LEU A 235 8.79 -6.74 -2.53
C LEU A 235 8.11 -7.01 -3.86
N ASN A 236 7.27 -6.06 -4.27
CA ASN A 236 6.36 -6.12 -5.40
C ASN A 236 5.48 -7.38 -5.37
N GLY A 237 5.32 -8.11 -4.25
CA GLY A 237 4.52 -9.35 -4.17
C GLY A 237 5.33 -10.64 -4.20
N CYS A 238 6.63 -10.57 -3.88
CA CYS A 238 7.35 -11.74 -3.43
C CYS A 238 6.75 -12.14 -2.08
N ILE A 239 6.43 -13.41 -1.93
CA ILE A 239 6.03 -13.97 -0.64
C ILE A 239 7.14 -14.93 -0.22
N PRO A 240 7.84 -14.71 0.91
CA PRO A 240 8.85 -15.64 1.37
C PRO A 240 8.29 -17.05 1.52
N PHE A 241 9.07 -18.05 1.13
CA PHE A 241 8.75 -19.48 1.14
C PHE A 241 7.74 -19.96 0.09
N PRO A 242 7.78 -21.25 -0.27
CA PRO A 242 6.75 -21.88 -1.10
C PRO A 242 5.33 -21.69 -0.56
N ALA A 243 4.32 -21.81 -1.43
CA ALA A 243 2.91 -21.61 -1.05
C ALA A 243 2.42 -22.65 -0.02
N ASP A 244 3.00 -23.85 -0.03
CA ASP A 244 2.72 -24.93 0.91
C ASP A 244 3.56 -24.86 2.19
N ASN A 245 4.39 -23.83 2.35
CA ASN A 245 5.13 -23.60 3.58
C ASN A 245 4.22 -23.25 4.75
N ALA A 246 4.61 -23.63 5.97
CA ALA A 246 3.89 -23.30 7.19
C ALA A 246 3.55 -21.80 7.33
N TRP A 247 4.44 -20.90 6.91
CA TRP A 247 4.17 -19.45 6.91
C TRP A 247 3.04 -19.03 5.97
N ASN A 248 2.88 -19.69 4.83
CA ASN A 248 1.92 -19.32 3.79
C ASN A 248 0.64 -20.15 3.80
N GLN A 249 0.62 -21.22 4.59
CA GLN A 249 -0.51 -22.13 4.71
C GLN A 249 -1.79 -21.42 5.18
N ASP A 250 -2.92 -21.75 4.58
CA ASP A 250 -4.25 -21.43 5.11
C ASP A 250 -4.60 -22.38 6.26
N VAL A 251 -4.85 -21.81 7.43
CA VAL A 251 -5.17 -22.51 8.67
C VAL A 251 -6.60 -22.28 9.15
N SER A 252 -7.43 -21.59 8.36
CA SER A 252 -8.80 -21.23 8.74
C SER A 252 -9.68 -22.45 9.03
N ALA A 253 -9.45 -23.56 8.32
CA ALA A 253 -10.17 -24.82 8.47
C ALA A 253 -9.44 -25.89 9.31
N LEU A 254 -8.23 -25.60 9.81
CA LEU A 254 -7.49 -26.59 10.59
C LEU A 254 -8.17 -26.84 11.96
N PRO A 255 -7.99 -28.03 12.56
CA PRO A 255 -8.59 -28.32 13.87
C PRO A 255 -8.13 -27.32 14.93
N ARG A 256 -9.03 -26.96 15.84
CA ARG A 256 -8.71 -26.20 17.05
C ARG A 256 -8.01 -27.12 18.06
N ASP A 257 -7.01 -26.60 18.76
CA ASP A 257 -6.34 -27.31 19.84
C ASP A 257 -7.26 -27.51 21.06
N PRO A 258 -7.29 -28.70 21.70
CA PRO A 258 -8.09 -28.93 22.91
C PRO A 258 -7.74 -27.98 24.07
N ASP A 259 -6.47 -27.60 24.22
CA ASP A 259 -5.98 -26.76 25.31
C ASP A 259 -6.09 -25.25 25.02
N SER A 260 -6.70 -24.88 23.88
CA SER A 260 -6.74 -23.50 23.41
C SER A 260 -7.28 -22.51 24.45
N ASP A 261 -8.32 -22.84 25.22
CA ASP A 261 -8.86 -21.88 26.20
C ASP A 261 -7.87 -21.59 27.33
N THR A 262 -7.20 -22.63 27.84
CA THR A 262 -6.17 -22.52 28.88
C THR A 262 -4.98 -21.69 28.38
N LEU A 263 -4.52 -21.97 27.16
CA LEU A 263 -3.36 -21.30 26.58
C LEU A 263 -3.64 -19.82 26.30
N ILE A 264 -4.79 -19.50 25.70
CA ILE A 264 -5.20 -18.11 25.45
C ILE A 264 -5.41 -17.36 26.78
N ALA A 265 -5.99 -18.00 27.79
CA ALA A 265 -6.14 -17.41 29.11
C ALA A 265 -4.80 -17.10 29.79
N SER A 266 -3.77 -17.91 29.55
CA SER A 266 -2.43 -17.69 30.09
C SER A 266 -1.71 -16.46 29.50
N ILE A 267 -2.10 -16.04 28.30
CA ILE A 267 -1.58 -14.86 27.59
C ILE A 267 -2.42 -13.62 27.95
N GLY A 268 -3.75 -13.74 27.96
CA GLY A 268 -4.67 -12.72 28.45
C GLY A 268 -5.92 -12.56 27.58
N LEU A 269 -7.10 -12.89 28.12
CA LEU A 269 -8.39 -12.88 27.41
C LEU A 269 -8.95 -11.49 27.11
N SER A 270 -8.58 -10.50 27.91
CA SER A 270 -9.06 -9.11 27.81
C SER A 270 -7.97 -8.14 27.36
N THR A 271 -6.80 -8.67 27.02
CA THR A 271 -5.69 -7.88 26.47
C THR A 271 -5.92 -7.71 24.98
N GLY A 272 -5.90 -6.46 24.51
CA GLY A 272 -5.98 -6.15 23.08
C GLY A 272 -4.66 -6.43 22.36
N LEU A 273 -4.72 -6.62 21.04
CA LEU A 273 -3.51 -6.63 20.22
C LEU A 273 -2.78 -5.29 20.32
N HIS A 274 -1.45 -5.34 20.31
CA HIS A 274 -0.60 -4.17 20.28
C HIS A 274 0.28 -4.17 19.02
N PRO A 275 0.19 -3.16 18.14
CA PRO A 275 1.10 -3.04 17.01
C PRO A 275 2.47 -2.56 17.49
N ASP A 276 3.47 -3.44 17.41
CA ASP A 276 4.88 -3.12 17.70
C ASP A 276 5.61 -2.69 16.41
N PHE A 277 4.95 -1.82 15.65
CA PHE A 277 5.40 -1.25 14.38
C PHE A 277 4.56 -0.03 14.03
N GLY A 278 5.03 0.77 13.07
CA GLY A 278 4.31 1.98 12.65
C GLY A 278 5.19 2.96 11.89
N ALA A 279 4.80 4.23 11.92
CA ALA A 279 5.51 5.34 11.32
C ALA A 279 6.40 6.06 12.33
N GLY A 280 7.59 6.47 11.88
CA GLY A 280 8.46 7.39 12.61
C GLY A 280 9.12 6.79 13.86
N LEU A 281 9.10 7.56 14.95
CA LEU A 281 9.78 7.21 16.20
C LEU A 281 8.77 6.87 17.28
N TYR A 282 9.10 5.89 18.10
CA TYR A 282 8.46 5.58 19.38
C TYR A 282 9.50 5.70 20.50
N ALA A 283 9.18 6.48 21.53
CA ALA A 283 10.11 6.78 22.64
C ALA A 283 11.51 7.27 22.19
N GLY A 284 11.60 7.96 21.05
CA GLY A 284 12.85 8.50 20.50
C GLY A 284 13.65 7.52 19.63
N ALA A 285 13.15 6.31 19.37
CA ALA A 285 13.78 5.31 18.52
C ALA A 285 12.87 4.90 17.36
N PRO A 286 13.40 4.49 16.19
CA PRO A 286 12.59 3.90 15.11
C PRO A 286 11.74 2.73 15.61
N ILE A 287 10.44 2.74 15.31
CA ILE A 287 9.49 1.69 15.71
C ILE A 287 9.49 0.53 14.69
N GLY A 288 9.33 -0.71 15.17
CA GLY A 288 9.29 -1.91 14.32
C GLY A 288 10.66 -2.38 13.84
N ILE A 289 10.65 -3.48 13.07
CA ILE A 289 11.86 -4.18 12.65
C ILE A 289 12.15 -3.87 11.17
N PRO A 290 13.19 -3.08 10.86
CA PRO A 290 13.50 -2.72 9.49
C PRO A 290 14.20 -3.86 8.74
N TYR A 291 14.14 -3.81 7.42
CA TYR A 291 14.85 -4.72 6.52
C TYR A 291 15.47 -3.97 5.35
N VAL A 292 16.43 -4.59 4.68
CA VAL A 292 17.04 -4.10 3.44
C VAL A 292 17.05 -5.21 2.38
N VAL A 293 16.68 -4.84 1.15
CA VAL A 293 16.79 -5.73 -0.01
C VAL A 293 18.08 -5.41 -0.77
N VAL A 294 18.86 -6.44 -1.07
CA VAL A 294 20.13 -6.34 -1.77
C VAL A 294 20.14 -7.25 -3.00
N SER A 295 20.99 -6.94 -3.97
CA SER A 295 21.28 -7.82 -5.10
C SER A 295 22.26 -8.92 -4.70
N GLY A 296 22.35 -9.98 -5.51
CA GLY A 296 23.30 -11.07 -5.30
C GLY A 296 24.77 -10.65 -5.46
N SER A 297 25.02 -9.44 -5.96
CA SER A 297 26.34 -8.82 -6.07
C SER A 297 26.77 -8.02 -4.83
N GLN A 298 25.92 -7.90 -3.81
CA GLN A 298 26.25 -7.20 -2.57
C GLN A 298 27.48 -7.85 -1.90
N PRO A 299 28.56 -7.08 -1.64
CA PRO A 299 29.74 -7.60 -0.95
C PRO A 299 29.38 -8.24 0.39
N ARG A 300 29.94 -9.42 0.64
CA ARG A 300 29.80 -10.12 1.91
C ARG A 300 30.86 -9.65 2.89
N VAL A 301 30.45 -9.50 4.14
CA VAL A 301 31.28 -9.02 5.25
C VAL A 301 31.36 -10.06 6.35
N ASN A 302 32.45 -10.03 7.11
CA ASN A 302 32.61 -10.95 8.22
C ASN A 302 31.67 -10.58 9.37
N ILE A 303 31.07 -11.60 9.99
CA ILE A 303 30.28 -11.46 11.20
C ILE A 303 31.04 -12.15 12.33
N ALA A 304 31.40 -11.41 13.37
CA ALA A 304 32.00 -11.96 14.57
C ALA A 304 30.92 -12.26 15.60
N TRP A 305 30.79 -13.55 15.96
CA TRP A 305 29.80 -14.00 16.93
C TRP A 305 30.22 -13.66 18.36
N THR A 306 29.37 -12.96 19.10
CA THR A 306 29.58 -12.56 20.51
C THR A 306 28.77 -13.40 21.50
N ALA A 307 27.83 -14.19 21.00
CA ALA A 307 27.07 -15.24 21.68
C ALA A 307 26.63 -16.26 20.60
N TYR A 308 26.01 -17.38 21.01
CA TYR A 308 25.32 -18.38 20.15
C TYR A 308 25.98 -18.69 18.78
N GLY A 309 27.31 -18.63 18.69
CA GLY A 309 28.02 -18.81 17.43
C GLY A 309 28.01 -20.26 16.95
N ASP A 310 27.87 -21.19 17.90
CA ASP A 310 27.64 -22.61 17.71
C ASP A 310 26.21 -22.96 17.25
N GLU A 311 25.28 -22.03 17.38
CA GLU A 311 23.91 -22.11 16.85
C GLU A 311 23.67 -21.17 15.65
N SER A 312 24.75 -20.55 15.14
CA SER A 312 24.70 -19.59 14.03
C SER A 312 25.17 -20.21 12.72
N ASP A 313 24.55 -19.81 11.61
CA ASP A 313 25.01 -20.22 10.28
C ASP A 313 26.34 -19.53 9.95
N PRO A 314 27.36 -20.23 9.43
CA PRO A 314 28.66 -19.63 9.14
C PRO A 314 28.58 -18.45 8.16
N GLY A 315 29.32 -17.37 8.46
CA GLY A 315 29.49 -16.23 7.56
C GLY A 315 30.42 -16.53 6.37
N PRO A 316 30.67 -15.54 5.50
CA PRO A 316 30.28 -14.12 5.59
C PRO A 316 28.87 -13.83 5.05
N TYR A 317 28.25 -12.72 5.47
CA TYR A 317 26.88 -12.33 5.09
C TYR A 317 26.86 -11.05 4.22
N PRO A 318 25.88 -10.86 3.31
CA PRO A 318 25.80 -9.70 2.43
C PRO A 318 25.22 -8.45 3.13
N VAL A 319 25.68 -8.11 4.33
CA VAL A 319 25.16 -6.98 5.11
C VAL A 319 25.76 -5.66 4.61
N PRO A 320 24.96 -4.71 4.09
CA PRO A 320 25.47 -3.41 3.70
C PRO A 320 25.99 -2.61 4.91
N THR A 321 27.01 -1.77 4.73
CA THR A 321 27.55 -0.91 5.80
C THR A 321 26.49 0.01 6.45
N GLY A 322 25.49 0.41 5.67
CA GLY A 322 24.36 1.22 6.13
C GLY A 322 23.08 0.42 6.41
N ALA A 323 23.18 -0.89 6.68
CA ALA A 323 22.02 -1.70 7.01
C ALA A 323 21.24 -1.10 8.19
N PRO A 324 19.91 -1.02 8.10
CA PRO A 324 19.10 -0.45 9.17
C PRO A 324 19.08 -1.41 10.36
N ILE A 325 19.09 -0.85 11.57
CA ILE A 325 19.11 -1.58 12.83
C ILE A 325 17.79 -1.26 13.55
N GLU A 326 17.11 -2.28 14.04
CA GLU A 326 15.94 -2.10 14.90
C GLU A 326 16.24 -1.21 16.12
N GLY A 327 15.36 -0.24 16.39
CA GLY A 327 15.57 0.79 17.41
C GLY A 327 16.68 1.79 17.08
N GLY A 328 17.31 1.67 15.90
CA GLY A 328 18.35 2.56 15.41
C GLY A 328 19.74 2.31 15.99
N PRO A 329 20.75 3.08 15.53
CA PRO A 329 22.16 2.85 15.84
C PRO A 329 22.51 2.84 17.34
N ASN A 330 21.75 3.59 18.15
CA ASN A 330 21.98 3.77 19.58
C ASN A 330 21.11 2.86 20.47
N SER A 331 20.28 1.99 19.88
CA SER A 331 19.43 1.06 20.65
C SER A 331 20.27 0.14 21.54
N THR A 332 19.76 -0.18 22.72
CA THR A 332 20.36 -1.16 23.64
C THR A 332 19.61 -2.50 23.64
N GLY A 333 18.52 -2.60 22.90
CA GLY A 333 17.65 -3.78 22.82
C GLY A 333 18.14 -4.83 21.83
N ASP A 334 17.18 -5.44 21.12
CA ASP A 334 17.43 -6.60 20.26
C ASP A 334 18.25 -6.28 19.02
N ARG A 335 18.10 -5.08 18.44
CA ARG A 335 18.96 -4.57 17.35
C ARG A 335 19.05 -5.55 16.18
N HIS A 336 17.89 -6.05 15.74
CA HIS A 336 17.82 -6.93 14.59
C HIS A 336 18.30 -6.23 13.31
N VAL A 337 19.00 -6.98 12.46
CA VAL A 337 19.37 -6.57 11.09
C VAL A 337 18.94 -7.66 10.12
N LEU A 338 17.99 -7.32 9.24
CA LEU A 338 17.39 -8.25 8.28
C LEU A 338 17.80 -7.88 6.84
N VAL A 339 18.37 -8.83 6.11
CA VAL A 339 18.86 -8.62 4.74
C VAL A 339 18.27 -9.67 3.81
N ILE A 340 17.59 -9.21 2.75
CA ILE A 340 17.03 -10.08 1.71
C ILE A 340 17.91 -9.98 0.49
N ASP A 341 18.58 -11.07 0.15
CA ASP A 341 19.25 -11.24 -1.13
C ASP A 341 18.23 -11.73 -2.15
N ARG A 342 17.70 -10.80 -2.95
CA ARG A 342 16.59 -11.04 -3.87
C ARG A 342 16.96 -11.96 -5.03
N ASP A 343 18.24 -11.98 -5.42
CA ASP A 343 18.72 -12.70 -6.60
C ASP A 343 19.05 -14.16 -6.23
N ASN A 344 19.55 -14.39 -5.02
CA ASN A 344 19.87 -15.73 -4.52
C ASN A 344 18.75 -16.37 -3.68
N ASN A 345 17.63 -15.67 -3.46
CA ASN A 345 16.53 -16.10 -2.58
C ASN A 345 17.04 -16.52 -1.19
N ARG A 346 17.79 -15.63 -0.55
CA ARG A 346 18.29 -15.84 0.81
C ARG A 346 17.87 -14.69 1.72
N LEU A 347 17.51 -15.06 2.95
CA LEU A 347 17.24 -14.13 4.03
C LEU A 347 18.31 -14.33 5.11
N TYR A 348 19.01 -13.26 5.45
CA TYR A 348 20.04 -13.23 6.48
C TYR A 348 19.53 -12.37 7.64
N GLU A 349 19.53 -12.93 8.84
CA GLU A 349 19.05 -12.24 10.02
C GLU A 349 20.10 -12.29 11.12
N LEU A 350 20.39 -11.14 11.71
CA LEU A 350 21.31 -10.99 12.82
C LEU A 350 20.57 -10.48 14.06
N GLY A 351 20.84 -11.09 15.21
CA GLY A 351 20.37 -10.62 16.51
C GLY A 351 21.47 -9.89 17.27
N ARG A 352 21.11 -8.79 17.96
CA ARG A 352 22.00 -7.94 18.76
C ARG A 352 23.23 -7.46 17.98
N ALA A 353 22.98 -6.89 16.80
CA ALA A 353 24.01 -6.54 15.83
C ALA A 353 24.63 -5.15 16.05
N PHE A 354 25.95 -5.04 15.91
CA PHE A 354 26.73 -3.82 16.04
C PHE A 354 27.72 -3.67 14.88
N PRO A 355 27.75 -2.53 14.18
CA PRO A 355 28.80 -2.24 13.21
C PRO A 355 30.19 -2.31 13.85
N ALA A 356 31.15 -2.88 13.15
CA ALA A 356 32.55 -2.97 13.52
C ALA A 356 33.44 -2.29 12.48
N SER A 357 34.75 -2.21 12.75
CA SER A 357 35.71 -1.59 11.83
C SER A 357 35.78 -2.33 10.49
N GLY A 358 36.06 -1.56 9.42
CA GLY A 358 36.20 -2.12 8.07
C GLY A 358 34.90 -2.61 7.42
N GLY A 359 33.73 -2.22 7.94
CA GLY A 359 32.42 -2.62 7.41
C GLY A 359 31.94 -4.00 7.88
N ASN A 360 32.65 -4.62 8.83
CA ASN A 360 32.25 -5.88 9.47
C ASN A 360 31.21 -5.65 10.56
N TRP A 361 30.71 -6.73 11.15
CA TRP A 361 29.71 -6.68 12.21
C TRP A 361 30.04 -7.63 13.36
N ASN A 362 29.66 -7.24 14.58
CA ASN A 362 29.55 -8.13 15.73
C ASN A 362 28.07 -8.45 15.95
N ALA A 363 27.71 -9.70 16.22
CA ALA A 363 26.33 -10.09 16.50
C ALA A 363 26.26 -11.25 17.49
N ASN A 364 25.17 -11.34 18.25
CA ASN A 364 24.97 -12.47 19.17
C ASN A 364 24.55 -13.75 18.44
N VAL A 365 23.95 -13.66 17.26
CA VAL A 365 23.46 -14.83 16.53
C VAL A 365 23.24 -14.42 15.07
N GLY A 366 23.38 -15.38 14.16
CA GLY A 366 23.04 -15.21 12.76
C GLY A 366 22.39 -16.46 12.17
N ALA A 367 21.33 -16.26 11.41
CA ALA A 367 20.63 -17.32 10.71
C ALA A 367 20.48 -17.00 9.21
N VAL A 368 20.64 -18.03 8.37
CA VAL A 368 20.45 -17.94 6.92
C VAL A 368 19.28 -18.83 6.52
N PHE A 369 18.22 -18.19 6.04
CA PHE A 369 17.02 -18.86 5.57
C PHE A 369 16.97 -18.91 4.04
N HIS A 370 16.57 -20.07 3.53
CA HIS A 370 16.30 -20.32 2.13
C HIS A 370 14.84 -19.98 1.86
N ILE A 371 14.58 -18.79 1.32
CA ILE A 371 13.19 -18.35 1.10
C ILE A 371 12.52 -19.10 -0.05
N ASP A 372 13.25 -19.91 -0.81
CA ASP A 372 12.77 -20.77 -1.90
C ASP A 372 12.47 -22.22 -1.47
N SER A 373 12.51 -22.52 -0.16
CA SER A 373 12.49 -23.90 0.37
C SER A 373 11.53 -24.08 1.55
N ASN A 374 10.98 -25.29 1.69
CA ASN A 374 10.28 -25.73 2.90
C ASN A 374 11.23 -26.22 4.01
N LEU A 375 12.44 -26.64 3.63
CA LEU A 375 13.56 -26.74 4.58
C LEU A 375 14.14 -25.33 4.73
N VAL A 376 13.49 -24.52 5.57
CA VAL A 376 13.71 -23.07 5.63
C VAL A 376 15.11 -22.69 6.09
N ARG A 377 15.74 -23.49 6.98
CA ARG A 377 17.10 -23.27 7.48
C ARG A 377 17.92 -24.57 7.39
N PRO A 378 18.43 -24.94 6.20
CA PRO A 378 19.12 -26.22 6.01
C PRO A 378 20.37 -26.42 6.88
N GLY A 379 21.04 -25.33 7.30
CA GLY A 379 22.19 -25.37 8.19
C GLY A 379 21.85 -25.49 9.68
N GLY A 380 20.59 -25.30 10.05
CA GLY A 380 20.13 -25.34 11.44
C GLY A 380 19.85 -26.76 11.94
N GLN A 381 19.94 -26.95 13.25
CA GLN A 381 19.57 -28.20 13.93
C GLN A 381 18.34 -27.98 14.84
N PRO A 382 17.55 -29.03 15.12
CA PRO A 382 16.56 -28.97 16.18
C PRO A 382 17.21 -28.51 17.50
N GLY A 383 16.59 -27.54 18.16
CA GLY A 383 17.13 -26.91 19.37
C GLY A 383 17.96 -25.66 19.09
N TRP A 384 18.33 -25.33 17.85
CA TRP A 384 19.05 -24.09 17.57
C TRP A 384 18.11 -22.89 17.56
N THR A 385 18.52 -21.83 18.25
CA THR A 385 17.91 -20.50 18.18
C THR A 385 18.25 -19.79 16.86
N SER A 386 17.64 -18.63 16.62
CA SER A 386 17.99 -17.72 15.53
C SER A 386 18.05 -16.28 16.06
N ALA A 387 18.01 -15.28 15.17
CA ALA A 387 17.74 -13.89 15.58
C ALA A 387 16.38 -13.76 16.29
N ASP A 388 15.44 -14.67 16.01
CA ASP A 388 14.20 -14.90 16.75
C ASP A 388 14.37 -16.00 17.80
N ALA A 389 13.83 -15.81 19.01
CA ALA A 389 14.02 -16.76 20.10
C ALA A 389 13.36 -18.13 19.86
N ALA A 390 12.31 -18.22 19.04
CA ALA A 390 11.72 -19.50 18.63
C ALA A 390 12.55 -20.26 17.59
N GLY A 391 13.64 -19.67 17.08
CA GLY A 391 14.40 -20.19 15.95
C GLY A 391 13.74 -19.97 14.58
N LEU A 392 12.69 -19.14 14.54
CA LEU A 392 11.94 -18.80 13.34
C LEU A 392 12.61 -17.66 12.54
N PRO A 393 12.35 -17.53 11.24
CA PRO A 393 12.70 -16.31 10.51
C PRO A 393 11.79 -15.15 10.95
N ILE A 394 12.36 -13.96 11.20
CA ILE A 394 11.64 -12.74 11.61
C ILE A 394 10.88 -12.14 10.43
N PHE A 395 11.58 -11.86 9.32
CA PHE A 395 11.05 -11.12 8.19
C PHE A 395 9.72 -11.65 7.62
N PRO A 396 9.53 -12.97 7.44
CA PRO A 396 8.29 -13.55 6.94
C PRO A 396 7.09 -13.31 7.87
N GLY A 397 7.32 -13.05 9.17
CA GLY A 397 6.27 -12.76 10.14
C GLY A 397 5.93 -11.28 10.30
N LEU A 398 6.63 -10.37 9.62
CA LEU A 398 6.41 -8.93 9.77
C LEU A 398 5.19 -8.46 8.96
N ALA A 399 4.33 -7.66 9.61
CA ALA A 399 3.38 -6.83 8.89
C ALA A 399 4.11 -5.78 8.02
N ARG A 400 3.78 -5.69 6.73
CA ARG A 400 4.35 -4.72 5.79
C ARG A 400 3.26 -3.86 5.15
N TYR A 401 3.51 -2.55 5.05
CA TYR A 401 2.50 -1.60 4.57
C TYR A 401 2.04 -1.90 3.15
N ASP A 402 2.98 -2.21 2.24
CA ASP A 402 2.64 -2.48 0.83
C ASP A 402 1.67 -3.65 0.64
N GLU A 403 1.71 -4.64 1.53
CA GLU A 403 0.78 -5.78 1.51
C GLU A 403 -0.54 -5.41 2.19
N ALA A 404 -0.48 -4.71 3.31
CA ALA A 404 -1.65 -4.29 4.07
C ALA A 404 -2.53 -3.28 3.31
N ALA A 405 -1.91 -2.38 2.55
CA ALA A 405 -2.58 -1.37 1.73
C ALA A 405 -3.41 -1.97 0.59
N LEU A 406 -3.15 -3.23 0.21
CA LEU A 406 -3.99 -3.97 -0.75
C LEU A 406 -5.33 -4.40 -0.15
N GLY A 407 -5.51 -4.28 1.17
CA GLY A 407 -6.73 -4.64 1.88
C GLY A 407 -6.84 -6.14 2.18
N PRO A 408 -8.05 -6.62 2.53
CA PRO A 408 -8.29 -8.04 2.84
C PRO A 408 -7.72 -9.00 1.79
N GLY A 409 -6.84 -9.91 2.23
CA GLY A 409 -6.14 -10.86 1.35
C GLY A 409 -4.82 -10.34 0.76
N GLY A 410 -4.43 -9.10 1.05
CA GLY A 410 -3.15 -8.53 0.64
C GLY A 410 -1.94 -9.17 1.33
N ILE A 411 -2.06 -9.45 2.64
CA ILE A 411 -1.06 -10.17 3.42
C ILE A 411 -1.34 -11.68 3.28
N ALA A 412 -0.43 -12.40 2.63
CA ALA A 412 -0.60 -13.80 2.23
C ALA A 412 0.28 -14.79 3.02
N HIS A 413 0.60 -14.41 4.25
CA HIS A 413 1.44 -15.18 5.16
C HIS A 413 0.98 -14.97 6.61
N ALA A 414 1.46 -15.81 7.52
CA ALA A 414 1.24 -15.66 8.96
C ALA A 414 2.03 -14.47 9.50
N LEU A 415 1.52 -13.87 10.57
CA LEU A 415 2.24 -12.84 11.33
C LEU A 415 2.99 -13.48 12.50
N ARG A 416 3.89 -12.73 13.14
CA ARG A 416 4.51 -13.13 14.41
C ARG A 416 4.02 -12.26 15.56
N PHE A 417 3.96 -12.85 16.75
CA PHE A 417 3.66 -12.11 17.98
C PHE A 417 4.44 -12.66 19.18
N THR A 418 4.46 -11.89 20.27
CA THR A 418 5.15 -12.27 21.50
C THR A 418 4.19 -12.57 22.66
N VAL A 419 4.71 -13.34 23.62
CA VAL A 419 4.02 -13.73 24.86
C VAL A 419 4.93 -13.47 26.04
N GLN A 420 4.41 -13.12 27.20
CA GLN A 420 5.25 -12.83 28.37
C GLN A 420 5.91 -14.07 28.96
N ARG A 421 5.25 -15.22 28.84
CA ARG A 421 5.74 -16.48 29.39
C ARG A 421 5.47 -17.60 28.41
N SER A 422 6.51 -18.30 28.03
CA SER A 422 6.45 -19.55 27.29
C SER A 422 6.87 -20.74 28.15
N ARG A 423 6.55 -21.95 27.68
CA ARG A 423 7.12 -23.19 28.23
C ARG A 423 8.35 -23.64 27.44
N LYS A 424 9.13 -24.53 28.06
CA LYS A 424 10.29 -25.23 27.52
C LYS A 424 9.84 -26.30 26.52
N ALA A 425 9.21 -25.87 25.43
CA ALA A 425 8.76 -26.69 24.32
C ALA A 425 8.55 -25.81 23.08
N TYR A 426 8.59 -26.41 21.90
CA TYR A 426 8.26 -25.72 20.66
C TYR A 426 7.40 -26.60 19.75
N VAL A 427 6.70 -25.96 18.82
CA VAL A 427 5.93 -26.59 17.76
C VAL A 427 6.54 -26.18 16.42
N PRO A 428 6.90 -27.12 15.54
CA PRO A 428 7.40 -26.79 14.20
C PRO A 428 6.45 -25.83 13.44
N PRO A 429 6.96 -24.86 12.68
CA PRO A 429 8.34 -24.76 12.20
C PRO A 429 9.33 -24.09 13.18
N ALA A 430 8.92 -23.74 14.40
CA ALA A 430 9.89 -23.31 15.41
C ALA A 430 10.87 -24.44 15.71
N THR A 431 12.09 -24.08 16.09
CA THR A 431 13.18 -25.03 16.37
C THR A 431 13.72 -24.90 17.79
N HIS A 432 13.31 -23.88 18.54
CA HIS A 432 13.88 -23.56 19.85
C HIS A 432 12.81 -23.07 20.84
N TRP A 433 13.08 -23.27 22.13
CA TRP A 433 12.28 -22.75 23.24
C TRP A 433 13.10 -21.72 24.02
N ALA A 434 12.48 -20.65 24.51
CA ALA A 434 13.22 -19.58 25.22
C ALA A 434 12.93 -19.51 26.72
N SER A 435 12.56 -20.63 27.34
CA SER A 435 12.14 -20.68 28.74
C SER A 435 12.58 -21.98 29.41
N ALA A 436 12.79 -21.95 30.72
CA ALA A 436 13.00 -23.14 31.54
C ALA A 436 11.69 -23.70 32.14
N ASN A 437 10.57 -22.98 32.01
CA ASN A 437 9.30 -23.36 32.62
C ASN A 437 8.66 -24.54 31.88
N THR A 438 8.23 -25.59 32.56
CA THR A 438 7.65 -26.79 31.91
C THR A 438 6.13 -26.88 32.01
N SER A 439 5.46 -25.86 32.54
CA SER A 439 4.00 -25.86 32.71
C SER A 439 3.28 -26.01 31.38
N ALA A 440 2.44 -27.04 31.26
CA ALA A 440 1.64 -27.28 30.06
C ALA A 440 0.63 -26.16 29.79
N ASN A 441 0.31 -25.34 30.80
CA ASN A 441 -0.64 -24.22 30.68
C ASN A 441 -0.04 -22.98 30.00
N LEU A 442 1.26 -23.00 29.65
CA LEU A 442 1.92 -21.91 28.94
C LEU A 442 2.14 -22.25 27.46
N PRO A 443 2.12 -21.23 26.58
CA PRO A 443 2.36 -21.42 25.15
C PRO A 443 3.78 -21.98 24.89
N PRO A 444 3.93 -23.01 24.03
CA PRO A 444 5.23 -23.33 23.45
C PRO A 444 5.62 -22.29 22.38
N MET A 445 6.91 -22.18 22.07
CA MET A 445 7.35 -21.43 20.90
C MET A 445 6.79 -22.05 19.61
N GLY A 446 6.51 -21.24 18.60
CA GLY A 446 5.86 -21.67 17.36
C GLY A 446 4.38 -22.01 17.48
N MET A 447 3.76 -21.90 18.67
CA MET A 447 2.31 -22.05 18.83
C MET A 447 1.59 -21.09 17.88
N ARG A 448 0.68 -21.61 17.05
CA ARG A 448 -0.06 -20.82 16.08
C ARG A 448 -1.46 -20.52 16.60
N VAL A 449 -1.80 -19.23 16.66
CA VAL A 449 -3.16 -18.75 16.93
C VAL A 449 -3.82 -18.27 15.65
N ARG A 450 -5.13 -18.34 15.56
CA ARG A 450 -5.91 -17.67 14.50
C ARG A 450 -7.06 -16.88 15.10
N LEU A 451 -7.45 -15.81 14.42
CA LEU A 451 -8.65 -15.07 14.75
C LEU A 451 -9.87 -15.96 14.46
N LYS A 452 -10.76 -16.12 15.43
CA LYS A 452 -11.93 -17.02 15.31
C LYS A 452 -12.77 -16.66 14.09
N ALA A 453 -13.30 -17.67 13.41
CA ALA A 453 -14.19 -17.46 12.27
C ALA A 453 -15.39 -16.57 12.63
N SER A 454 -15.91 -16.71 13.85
CA SER A 454 -17.05 -15.93 14.39
C SER A 454 -16.76 -14.45 14.66
N TYR A 455 -15.49 -14.03 14.76
CA TYR A 455 -15.16 -12.63 14.94
C TYR A 455 -15.50 -11.84 13.67
N VAL A 456 -16.38 -10.85 13.76
CA VAL A 456 -16.75 -10.00 12.63
C VAL A 456 -15.77 -8.84 12.56
N ILE A 457 -14.98 -8.78 11.48
CA ILE A 457 -14.07 -7.65 11.24
C ILE A 457 -14.92 -6.41 10.98
N PRO A 458 -14.83 -5.34 11.79
CA PRO A 458 -15.63 -4.15 11.60
C PRO A 458 -15.36 -3.51 10.23
N ALA A 459 -16.43 -3.23 9.48
CA ALA A 459 -16.32 -2.58 8.17
C ALA A 459 -15.78 -1.14 8.27
N THR A 460 -15.85 -0.54 9.46
CA THR A 460 -15.35 0.79 9.79
C THR A 460 -13.84 0.85 10.05
N PHE A 461 -13.17 -0.30 10.20
CA PHE A 461 -11.72 -0.34 10.36
C PHE A 461 -11.01 0.03 9.05
N SER A 462 -9.78 0.52 9.17
CA SER A 462 -8.96 0.89 8.03
C SER A 462 -8.70 -0.30 7.10
N THR A 463 -8.38 -0.02 5.84
CA THR A 463 -8.01 -1.04 4.85
C THR A 463 -6.90 -1.95 5.37
N GLU A 464 -5.88 -1.36 5.99
CA GLU A 464 -4.72 -2.06 6.50
C GLU A 464 -5.04 -2.92 7.72
N THR A 465 -5.82 -2.40 8.68
CA THR A 465 -6.27 -3.20 9.82
C THR A 465 -7.12 -4.38 9.34
N ARG A 466 -8.02 -4.16 8.39
CA ARG A 466 -8.83 -5.25 7.81
C ARG A 466 -7.96 -6.28 7.08
N ALA A 467 -6.87 -5.86 6.42
CA ALA A 467 -5.89 -6.77 5.82
C ALA A 467 -5.21 -7.65 6.88
N LEU A 468 -4.71 -7.04 7.96
CA LEU A 468 -4.07 -7.73 9.08
C LEU A 468 -5.01 -8.76 9.71
N LEU A 469 -6.24 -8.36 10.04
CA LEU A 469 -7.22 -9.26 10.67
C LEU A 469 -7.67 -10.39 9.73
N THR A 470 -7.71 -10.13 8.42
CA THR A 470 -7.98 -11.17 7.42
C THR A 470 -6.83 -12.18 7.33
N ALA A 471 -5.58 -11.72 7.38
CA ALA A 471 -4.41 -12.59 7.46
C ALA A 471 -4.41 -13.39 8.77
N MET A 472 -4.79 -12.80 9.90
CA MET A 472 -4.91 -13.52 11.18
C MET A 472 -6.03 -14.58 11.18
N LYS A 473 -7.07 -14.45 10.35
CA LYS A 473 -8.06 -15.51 10.13
C LYS A 473 -7.52 -16.63 9.23
N THR A 474 -6.86 -16.23 8.14
CA THR A 474 -6.45 -17.14 7.06
C THR A 474 -5.16 -17.87 7.41
N HIS A 475 -4.12 -17.14 7.80
CA HIS A 475 -2.79 -17.64 8.10
C HIS A 475 -2.45 -17.60 9.59
N GLY A 476 -3.19 -16.86 10.42
CA GLY A 476 -2.93 -16.81 11.86
C GLY A 476 -1.62 -16.09 12.22
N MET A 477 -1.19 -16.30 13.46
CA MET A 477 0.04 -15.72 14.02
C MET A 477 0.81 -16.77 14.81
N MET A 478 2.15 -16.75 14.74
CA MET A 478 3.02 -17.67 15.46
C MET A 478 3.67 -16.99 16.67
N VAL A 479 3.71 -17.69 17.81
CA VAL A 479 4.49 -17.27 18.98
C VAL A 479 5.98 -17.35 18.63
N ALA A 480 6.64 -16.21 18.62
CA ALA A 480 8.02 -16.10 18.13
C ALA A 480 9.02 -15.74 19.24
N ASP A 481 8.59 -14.99 20.26
CA ASP A 481 9.48 -14.57 21.33
C ASP A 481 8.78 -14.41 22.68
N ASN A 482 9.59 -14.37 23.73
CA ASN A 482 9.19 -13.87 25.03
C ASN A 482 9.25 -12.34 25.04
N GLY A 483 8.08 -11.70 25.16
CA GLY A 483 7.95 -10.24 25.12
C GLY A 483 6.68 -9.80 25.84
N SER A 484 6.03 -8.74 25.37
CA SER A 484 4.74 -8.34 25.92
C SER A 484 3.60 -9.11 25.26
N ASN A 485 2.59 -9.51 26.04
CA ASN A 485 1.46 -10.30 25.50
C ASN A 485 0.78 -9.57 24.34
N TRP A 486 0.57 -10.29 23.24
CA TRP A 486 -0.17 -9.83 22.05
C TRP A 486 0.48 -8.69 21.25
N TYR A 487 1.80 -8.52 21.39
CA TYR A 487 2.56 -7.58 20.57
C TYR A 487 2.83 -8.20 19.20
N VAL A 488 2.27 -7.61 18.15
CA VAL A 488 2.40 -8.04 16.75
C VAL A 488 3.49 -7.21 16.10
N SER A 489 4.47 -7.85 15.46
CA SER A 489 5.61 -7.15 14.86
C SER A 489 5.39 -6.80 13.40
N GLY A 490 6.04 -5.73 12.95
CA GLY A 490 6.00 -5.28 11.57
C GLY A 490 7.17 -4.40 11.19
N ALA A 491 7.26 -4.06 9.91
CA ALA A 491 8.27 -3.17 9.39
C ALA A 491 7.84 -1.70 9.57
N PRO A 492 8.78 -0.78 9.89
CA PRO A 492 8.52 0.65 9.89
C PRO A 492 8.12 1.12 8.49
N ASP A 493 7.12 1.99 8.42
CA ASP A 493 6.73 2.68 7.19
C ASP A 493 6.05 4.01 7.52
N PRO A 494 6.44 5.15 6.90
CA PRO A 494 5.83 6.45 7.15
C PRO A 494 4.34 6.53 6.78
N ARG A 495 3.83 5.57 5.98
CA ARG A 495 2.44 5.52 5.54
C ARG A 495 1.51 4.86 6.58
N TRP A 496 2.06 4.21 7.61
CA TRP A 496 1.26 3.72 8.74
C TRP A 496 0.64 4.88 9.52
N ASN A 497 -0.64 4.74 9.89
CA ASN A 497 -1.29 5.64 10.83
C ASN A 497 -1.28 5.03 12.24
N ASN A 498 -0.34 5.46 13.08
CA ASN A 498 -0.11 4.88 14.41
C ASN A 498 -1.36 4.94 15.31
N ASP A 499 -2.07 6.06 15.32
CA ASP A 499 -3.27 6.25 16.17
C ASP A 499 -4.39 5.30 15.74
N THR A 500 -4.55 5.12 14.43
CA THR A 500 -5.55 4.22 13.85
C THR A 500 -5.20 2.76 14.12
N LEU A 501 -3.95 2.36 13.89
CA LEU A 501 -3.47 1.01 14.19
C LEU A 501 -3.70 0.66 15.68
N ASN A 502 -3.26 1.53 16.59
CA ASN A 502 -3.41 1.30 18.03
C ASN A 502 -4.88 1.22 18.45
N ARG A 503 -5.71 2.15 17.97
CA ARG A 503 -7.14 2.18 18.30
C ARG A 503 -7.88 0.96 17.80
N GLU A 504 -7.60 0.50 16.58
CA GLU A 504 -8.37 -0.56 15.94
C GLU A 504 -7.89 -1.96 16.34
N LEU A 505 -6.57 -2.21 16.33
CA LEU A 505 -6.02 -3.49 16.78
C LEU A 505 -6.24 -3.71 18.29
N GLY A 506 -6.18 -2.64 19.09
CA GLY A 506 -6.45 -2.71 20.53
C GLY A 506 -7.88 -3.14 20.89
N GLN A 507 -8.83 -3.08 19.95
CA GLN A 507 -10.19 -3.60 20.15
C GLN A 507 -10.31 -5.12 19.94
N VAL A 508 -9.32 -5.75 19.31
CA VAL A 508 -9.30 -7.20 19.09
C VAL A 508 -8.62 -7.84 20.28
N LEU A 509 -9.36 -8.64 21.04
CA LEU A 509 -8.94 -9.15 22.33
C LEU A 509 -8.42 -10.58 22.20
N GLY A 510 -7.58 -11.02 23.15
CA GLY A 510 -7.09 -12.41 23.18
C GLY A 510 -8.22 -13.46 23.13
N ARG A 511 -9.40 -13.18 23.72
CA ARG A 511 -10.57 -14.07 23.64
C ARG A 511 -11.12 -14.28 22.22
N ASP A 512 -10.77 -13.41 21.28
CA ASP A 512 -11.19 -13.51 19.88
C ASP A 512 -10.32 -14.50 19.09
N PHE A 513 -9.24 -14.98 19.69
CA PHE A 513 -8.32 -15.96 19.12
C PHE A 513 -8.57 -17.37 19.64
N GLU A 514 -8.12 -18.34 18.86
CA GLU A 514 -8.03 -19.75 19.24
C GLU A 514 -6.71 -20.35 18.73
N VAL A 515 -6.24 -21.38 19.42
CA VAL A 515 -5.00 -22.08 19.06
C VAL A 515 -5.33 -23.12 17.98
N VAL A 516 -4.56 -23.09 16.90
CA VAL A 516 -4.57 -24.15 15.87
C VAL A 516 -3.88 -25.38 16.45
N ARG A 517 -4.42 -26.58 16.18
CA ARG A 517 -3.92 -27.84 16.74
C ARG A 517 -2.41 -27.96 16.61
N MET A 518 -1.75 -28.21 17.73
CA MET A 518 -0.29 -28.29 17.83
C MET A 518 0.19 -29.72 17.55
N ASP A 519 0.34 -30.06 16.27
CA ASP A 519 0.90 -31.34 15.85
C ASP A 519 2.45 -31.31 15.90
N GLY A 520 3.08 -32.41 16.33
CA GLY A 520 4.55 -32.56 16.27
C GLY A 520 5.34 -31.74 17.29
N MET A 521 4.72 -31.39 18.42
CA MET A 521 5.39 -30.65 19.50
C MET A 521 6.63 -31.37 20.02
N VAL A 522 7.71 -30.61 20.18
CA VAL A 522 8.97 -31.08 20.76
C VAL A 522 9.09 -30.58 22.19
N GLN A 523 9.40 -31.51 23.09
CA GLN A 523 9.64 -31.29 24.51
C GLN A 523 11.05 -31.80 24.87
N PRO A 524 11.63 -31.35 26.01
CA PRO A 524 13.00 -31.65 26.40
C PRO A 524 13.26 -33.12 26.72
#